data_AF-A0A7C3EWX7-F1
#
_entry.id   AF-A0A7C3EWX7-F1
#
_cell.length_a   1.000
_cell.length_b   1.000
_cell.length_c   1.000
_cell.angle_alpha   90.00
_cell.angle_beta   90.00
_cell.angle_gamma   90.00
#
_symmetry.space_group_name_H-M   'P 1'
#
loop_
_entity.id
_entity.type
_entity.pdbx_description
1 polymer ?
#
loop_
_entity_poly.entity_id
_entity_poly.type
_entity_poly.pdbx_seq_one_letter_code
_entity_poly.pdbx_strand_id
1 'polypeptide(L)'
;MPIKKIDKNKILIFSFLAVAVFALIGIFIPYPKSEITEPQKTIQPTTFPFLPKDLETKIDQESPKIKISGIEVNNFYREATEIKKDGFAKFIDKKDYQIMYIPVDNSFLISILSSPFDEIRTEAEKALLDKLKISQQEACYLKVNITTPSYANPEYAGKNYGLSFCENKNP
;
A
#
# COMPACT_ATOMS: atom_id res chain seq x y z
N MET A 1 53.07 -33.93 -31.64
CA MET A 1 52.80 -34.13 -30.20
C MET A 1 51.92 -35.38 -30.07
N PRO A 2 52.43 -36.53 -29.57
CA PRO A 2 51.67 -37.78 -29.59
C PRO A 2 50.58 -37.80 -28.51
N ILE A 3 49.33 -38.04 -28.91
CA ILE A 3 48.18 -38.20 -28.02
C ILE A 3 48.31 -39.57 -27.34
N LYS A 4 48.52 -39.57 -26.02
CA LYS A 4 48.65 -40.78 -25.20
C LYS A 4 47.31 -41.54 -25.22
N LYS A 5 47.31 -42.77 -25.75
CA LYS A 5 46.14 -43.66 -25.82
C LYS A 5 45.75 -44.04 -24.39
N ILE A 6 44.63 -43.52 -23.89
CA ILE A 6 44.13 -43.81 -22.53
C ILE A 6 43.42 -45.17 -22.57
N ASP A 7 43.85 -46.09 -21.70
CA ASP A 7 43.27 -47.43 -21.59
C ASP A 7 41.79 -47.36 -21.17
N LYS A 8 40.92 -48.05 -21.92
CA LYS A 8 39.47 -48.10 -21.62
C LYS A 8 39.16 -48.56 -20.20
N ASN A 9 39.95 -49.47 -19.64
CA ASN A 9 39.77 -49.96 -18.27
C ASN A 9 40.08 -48.86 -17.23
N LYS A 10 41.03 -47.96 -17.53
CA LYS A 10 41.30 -46.80 -16.68
C LYS A 10 40.15 -45.78 -16.76
N ILE A 11 39.57 -45.58 -17.94
CA ILE A 11 38.39 -44.71 -18.12
C ILE A 11 37.20 -45.23 -17.31
N LEU A 12 36.95 -46.54 -17.31
CA LEU A 12 35.89 -47.16 -16.51
C LEU A 12 36.13 -46.99 -15.01
N ILE A 13 37.36 -47.18 -14.54
CA ILE A 13 37.71 -47.00 -13.12
C ILE A 13 37.55 -45.53 -12.72
N PHE A 14 38.05 -44.58 -13.52
CA PHE A 14 37.91 -43.14 -13.23
C PHE A 14 36.45 -42.68 -13.23
N SER A 15 35.61 -43.20 -14.13
CA SER A 15 34.17 -42.92 -14.16
C SER A 15 33.49 -43.41 -12.88
N PHE A 16 33.79 -44.63 -12.45
CA PHE A 16 33.22 -45.20 -11.23
C PHE A 16 33.68 -44.44 -9.97
N LEU A 17 34.95 -44.05 -9.92
CA LEU A 17 35.52 -43.26 -8.83
C LEU A 17 34.90 -41.85 -8.77
N ALA A 18 34.66 -41.22 -9.93
CA ALA A 18 33.99 -39.92 -9.99
C ALA A 18 32.55 -40.00 -9.47
N VAL A 19 31.77 -41.02 -9.87
CA VAL A 19 30.41 -41.22 -9.38
C VAL A 19 30.38 -41.49 -7.87
N ALA A 20 31.32 -42.30 -7.37
CA ALA A 20 31.43 -42.57 -5.93
C ALA A 20 31.78 -41.30 -5.12
N VAL A 21 32.64 -40.42 -5.66
CA VAL A 21 32.97 -39.13 -5.03
C VAL A 21 31.77 -38.19 -5.02
N PHE A 22 31.01 -38.08 -6.11
CA PHE A 22 29.79 -37.27 -6.12
C PHE A 22 28.71 -37.79 -5.15
N ALA A 23 28.58 -39.12 -5.03
CA ALA A 23 27.69 -39.73 -4.05
C ALA A 23 28.11 -39.43 -2.60
N LEU A 24 29.42 -39.48 -2.30
CA LEU A 24 29.95 -39.14 -0.97
C LEU A 24 29.81 -37.64 -0.65
N ILE A 25 30.01 -36.76 -1.62
CA ILE A 25 29.80 -35.31 -1.42
C ILE A 25 28.32 -35.00 -1.17
N GLY A 26 27.40 -35.68 -1.87
CA GLY A 26 25.96 -35.52 -1.65
C GLY A 26 25.49 -35.88 -0.24
N ILE A 27 26.19 -36.77 0.46
CA ILE A 27 25.87 -37.16 1.84
C ILE A 27 26.29 -36.08 2.86
N PHE A 28 27.31 -35.27 2.54
CA PHE A 28 27.83 -34.23 3.43
C PHE A 28 27.29 -32.82 3.14
N ILE A 29 26.51 -32.61 2.08
CA ILE A 29 25.82 -31.34 1.87
C ILE A 29 24.67 -31.27 2.89
N PRO A 30 24.71 -30.36 3.88
CA PRO A 30 23.57 -30.14 4.74
C PRO A 30 22.44 -29.62 3.85
N TYR A 31 21.45 -30.47 3.59
CA TYR A 31 20.22 -30.03 2.96
C TYR A 31 19.68 -28.87 3.81
N PRO A 32 19.45 -27.68 3.24
CA PRO A 32 18.79 -26.63 3.97
C PRO A 32 17.49 -27.25 4.47
N LYS A 33 17.37 -27.38 5.80
CA LYS A 33 16.12 -27.74 6.44
C LYS A 33 15.13 -26.76 5.85
N SER A 34 14.19 -27.24 5.04
CA SER A 34 13.03 -26.46 4.67
C SER A 34 12.49 -25.94 6.00
N GLU A 35 12.59 -24.62 6.21
CA GLU A 35 11.95 -23.99 7.34
C GLU A 35 10.51 -24.46 7.26
N ILE A 36 10.13 -25.26 8.26
CA ILE A 36 8.75 -25.62 8.49
C ILE A 36 8.12 -24.27 8.72
N THR A 37 7.46 -23.72 7.70
CA THR A 37 6.59 -22.58 7.85
C THR A 37 5.71 -22.96 9.02
N GLU A 38 5.92 -22.28 10.15
CA GLU A 38 5.12 -22.42 11.35
C GLU A 38 3.66 -22.48 10.86
N PRO A 39 2.87 -23.51 11.22
CA PRO A 39 1.52 -23.65 10.68
C PRO A 39 0.84 -22.31 10.88
N GLN A 40 0.61 -21.60 9.76
CA GLN A 40 0.11 -20.24 9.76
C GLN A 40 -1.14 -20.32 10.61
N LYS A 41 -1.07 -19.79 11.85
CA LYS A 41 -2.20 -19.75 12.76
C LYS A 41 -3.32 -19.22 11.91
N THR A 42 -4.33 -20.05 11.66
CA THR A 42 -5.41 -19.68 10.75
C THR A 42 -6.00 -18.44 11.37
N ILE A 43 -5.67 -17.27 10.81
CA ILE A 43 -6.29 -16.03 11.21
C ILE A 43 -7.72 -16.30 10.80
N GLN A 44 -8.56 -16.66 11.77
CA GLN A 44 -9.99 -16.64 11.55
C GLN A 44 -10.25 -15.28 10.93
N PRO A 45 -10.94 -15.21 9.78
CA PRO A 45 -11.35 -13.94 9.24
C PRO A 45 -11.94 -13.17 10.41
N THR A 46 -11.30 -12.07 10.81
CA THR A 46 -11.95 -11.16 11.74
C THR A 46 -13.26 -10.87 11.07
N THR A 47 -14.35 -11.35 11.66
CA THR A 47 -15.68 -11.08 11.15
C THR A 47 -15.81 -9.59 11.35
N PHE A 48 -15.46 -8.82 10.31
CA PHE A 48 -15.76 -7.40 10.30
C PHE A 48 -17.24 -7.34 10.63
N PRO A 49 -17.66 -6.62 11.69
CA PRO A 49 -19.07 -6.42 11.91
C PRO A 49 -19.63 -5.95 10.58
N PHE A 50 -20.55 -6.74 10.04
CA PHE A 50 -21.19 -6.45 8.77
C PHE A 50 -21.63 -4.99 8.88
N LEU A 51 -21.11 -4.13 8.00
CA LEU A 51 -21.52 -2.73 8.00
C LEU A 51 -23.05 -2.76 7.98
N PRO A 52 -23.73 -2.16 8.98
CA PRO A 52 -25.17 -2.22 9.07
C PRO A 52 -25.74 -1.81 7.71
N LYS A 53 -26.63 -2.63 7.13
CA LYS A 53 -27.21 -2.38 5.79
C LYS A 53 -27.96 -1.04 5.74
N ASP A 54 -28.34 -0.54 6.90
CA ASP A 54 -28.97 0.73 7.23
C ASP A 54 -28.01 1.93 7.24
N LEU A 55 -26.70 1.72 7.07
CA LEU A 55 -25.71 2.78 6.80
C LEU A 55 -25.60 3.14 5.31
N GLU A 56 -26.63 2.84 4.51
CA GLU A 56 -26.91 3.55 3.26
C GLU A 56 -27.17 5.03 3.63
N THR A 57 -26.08 5.74 3.87
CA THR A 57 -26.08 7.18 4.07
C THR A 57 -26.63 7.73 2.76
N LYS A 58 -27.86 8.25 2.77
CA LYS A 58 -28.34 9.06 1.65
C LYS A 58 -27.29 10.16 1.45
N ILE A 59 -26.47 10.00 0.43
CA ILE A 59 -25.41 10.94 0.10
C ILE A 59 -26.12 12.22 -0.28
N ASP A 60 -26.07 13.20 0.61
CA ASP A 60 -26.66 14.50 0.35
C ASP A 60 -25.78 15.21 -0.69
N GLN A 61 -26.15 15.09 -1.96
CA GLN A 61 -25.51 15.80 -3.08
C GLN A 61 -26.20 17.14 -3.38
N GLU A 62 -27.33 17.43 -2.73
CA GLU A 62 -28.10 18.64 -2.99
C GLU A 62 -27.53 19.83 -2.20
N SER A 63 -27.09 19.59 -0.97
CA SER A 63 -26.51 20.63 -0.12
C SER A 63 -25.16 21.13 -0.67
N PRO A 64 -24.93 22.45 -0.76
CA PRO A 64 -23.63 22.99 -1.22
C PRO A 64 -22.50 22.77 -0.21
N LYS A 65 -22.85 22.56 1.06
CA LYS A 65 -21.97 22.37 2.21
C LYS A 65 -22.37 21.11 2.97
N ILE A 66 -21.40 20.45 3.60
CA ILE A 66 -21.61 19.31 4.49
C ILE A 66 -20.71 19.45 5.71
N LYS A 67 -21.01 18.72 6.79
CA LYS A 67 -20.17 18.71 8.00
C LYS A 67 -19.36 17.43 8.08
N ILE A 68 -18.05 17.56 8.19
CA ILE A 68 -17.13 16.44 8.44
C ILE A 68 -16.42 16.72 9.77
N SER A 69 -16.57 15.82 10.74
CA SER A 69 -16.01 15.99 12.09
C SER A 69 -16.35 17.35 12.74
N GLY A 70 -17.55 17.87 12.46
CA GLY A 70 -18.01 19.16 12.98
C GLY A 70 -17.55 20.40 12.18
N ILE A 71 -16.65 20.24 11.22
CA ILE A 71 -16.17 21.31 10.33
C ILE A 71 -17.07 21.38 9.09
N GLU A 72 -17.53 22.59 8.75
CA GLU A 72 -18.31 22.81 7.54
C GLU A 72 -17.39 22.92 6.32
N VAL A 73 -17.55 22.01 5.36
CA VAL A 73 -16.74 21.94 4.13
C VAL A 73 -17.63 22.06 2.90
N ASN A 74 -17.04 22.47 1.78
CA ASN A 74 -17.68 22.32 0.47
C ASN A 74 -18.06 20.85 0.23
N ASN A 75 -19.26 20.63 -0.29
CA ASN A 75 -19.74 19.31 -0.57
C ASN A 75 -18.99 18.67 -1.75
N PHE A 76 -17.96 17.90 -1.43
CA PHE A 76 -17.12 17.21 -2.41
C PHE A 76 -17.86 16.07 -3.15
N TYR A 77 -19.02 15.61 -2.65
CA TYR A 77 -19.86 14.63 -3.37
C TYR A 77 -20.48 15.19 -4.65
N ARG A 78 -20.56 16.51 -4.79
CA ARG A 78 -21.13 17.17 -5.98
C ARG A 78 -20.21 17.13 -7.20
N GLU A 79 -18.92 17.00 -6.95
CA GLU A 79 -17.87 17.05 -7.97
C GLU A 79 -16.97 15.80 -7.92
N ALA A 80 -17.46 14.72 -7.28
CA ALA A 80 -16.75 13.48 -7.18
C ALA A 80 -16.69 12.77 -8.54
N THR A 81 -15.52 12.27 -8.92
CA THR A 81 -15.34 11.45 -10.12
C THR A 81 -15.82 10.03 -9.92
N GLU A 82 -15.87 9.56 -8.68
CA GLU A 82 -16.37 8.24 -8.31
C GLU A 82 -17.08 8.33 -6.96
N ILE A 83 -18.27 7.74 -6.86
CA ILE A 83 -19.00 7.56 -5.62
C ILE A 83 -19.48 6.11 -5.55
N LYS A 84 -19.19 5.43 -4.45
CA LYS A 84 -19.65 4.05 -4.20
C LYS A 84 -20.86 4.06 -3.25
N LYS A 85 -21.55 2.92 -3.19
CA LYS A 85 -22.78 2.74 -2.38
C LYS A 85 -22.55 2.96 -0.88
N ASP A 86 -21.34 2.71 -0.41
CA ASP A 86 -20.93 2.90 0.98
C ASP A 86 -20.62 4.37 1.32
N GLY A 87 -20.71 5.29 0.36
CA GLY A 87 -20.40 6.72 0.54
C GLY A 87 -18.92 7.06 0.31
N PHE A 88 -18.10 6.11 -0.12
CA PHE A 88 -16.74 6.40 -0.56
C PHE A 88 -16.81 7.35 -1.76
N ALA A 89 -16.00 8.40 -1.74
CA ALA A 89 -15.98 9.39 -2.81
C ALA A 89 -14.56 9.78 -3.20
N LYS A 90 -14.17 9.55 -4.46
CA LYS A 90 -12.95 10.13 -5.05
C LYS A 90 -13.33 11.43 -5.73
N PHE A 91 -12.73 12.54 -5.30
CA PHE A 91 -13.14 13.88 -5.75
C PHE A 91 -12.00 14.74 -6.31
N ILE A 92 -10.76 14.25 -6.23
CA ILE A 92 -9.64 14.67 -7.06
C ILE A 92 -8.97 13.41 -7.60
N ASP A 93 -8.82 13.35 -8.92
CA ASP A 93 -8.22 12.22 -9.64
C ASP A 93 -7.25 12.78 -10.67
N LYS A 94 -6.01 13.03 -10.25
CA LYS A 94 -4.92 13.47 -11.13
C LYS A 94 -3.93 12.33 -11.34
N LYS A 95 -3.10 12.47 -12.37
CA LYS A 95 -2.02 11.52 -12.67
C LYS A 95 -1.04 11.37 -11.50
N ASP A 96 -0.70 12.48 -10.85
CA ASP A 96 0.37 12.53 -9.85
C ASP A 96 -0.14 12.31 -8.43
N TYR A 97 -1.42 12.53 -8.17
CA TYR A 97 -2.05 12.24 -6.89
C TYR A 97 -3.57 12.14 -7.01
N GLN A 98 -4.19 11.51 -6.02
CA GLN A 98 -5.64 11.45 -5.89
C GLN A 98 -6.07 11.74 -4.45
N ILE A 99 -7.29 12.25 -4.29
CA ILE A 99 -7.90 12.53 -3.00
C ILE A 99 -9.29 11.91 -2.95
N MET A 100 -9.52 11.15 -1.88
CA MET A 100 -10.79 10.47 -1.63
C MET A 100 -11.21 10.62 -0.17
N TYR A 101 -12.52 10.46 0.04
CA TYR A 101 -13.15 10.40 1.34
C TYR A 101 -13.59 8.97 1.64
N ILE A 102 -13.27 8.52 2.85
CA ILE A 102 -13.56 7.20 3.39
C ILE A 102 -14.58 7.39 4.53
N PRO A 103 -15.86 7.06 4.31
CA PRO A 103 -16.93 7.37 5.27
C PRO A 103 -16.89 6.50 6.53
N VAL A 104 -16.36 5.27 6.45
CA VAL A 104 -16.37 4.33 7.59
C VAL A 104 -15.63 4.87 8.81
N ASP A 105 -14.66 5.75 8.62
CA ASP A 105 -13.89 6.39 9.69
C ASP A 105 -13.76 7.92 9.55
N ASN A 106 -14.62 8.52 8.71
CA ASN A 106 -14.65 9.95 8.40
C ASN A 106 -13.27 10.52 8.03
N SER A 107 -12.50 9.80 7.22
CA SER A 107 -11.14 10.19 6.84
C SER A 107 -11.01 10.62 5.38
N PHE A 108 -10.04 11.48 5.12
CA PHE A 108 -9.54 11.76 3.79
C PHE A 108 -8.25 10.98 3.56
N LEU A 109 -8.10 10.41 2.36
CA LEU A 109 -6.87 9.78 1.91
C LEU A 109 -6.32 10.54 0.71
N ILE A 110 -5.10 11.05 0.86
CA ILE A 110 -4.28 11.58 -0.22
C ILE A 110 -3.27 10.50 -0.60
N SER A 111 -3.32 10.04 -1.84
CA SER A 111 -2.34 9.10 -2.38
C SER A 111 -1.43 9.82 -3.38
N ILE A 112 -0.14 9.89 -3.08
CA ILE A 112 0.88 10.46 -3.98
C ILE A 112 1.35 9.35 -4.93
N LEU A 113 1.12 9.52 -6.23
CA LEU A 113 1.27 8.48 -7.26
C LEU A 113 2.50 8.65 -8.16
N SER A 114 3.26 9.73 -8.00
CA SER A 114 4.52 9.98 -8.71
C SER A 114 5.56 10.66 -7.81
N SER A 115 6.75 10.93 -8.36
CA SER A 115 7.86 11.63 -7.69
C SER A 115 8.06 13.01 -8.31
N PRO A 116 8.59 14.00 -7.57
CA PRO A 116 9.09 13.93 -6.18
C PRO A 116 7.98 14.04 -5.12
N PHE A 117 8.07 13.22 -4.07
CA PHE A 117 7.02 13.07 -3.06
C PHE A 117 6.64 14.40 -2.38
N ASP A 118 7.61 15.16 -1.88
CA ASP A 118 7.33 16.37 -1.07
C ASP A 118 6.68 17.49 -1.88
N GLU A 119 7.07 17.67 -3.14
CA GLU A 119 6.47 18.68 -4.02
C GLU A 119 5.01 18.33 -4.33
N ILE A 120 4.76 17.07 -4.71
CA ILE A 120 3.41 16.60 -5.04
C ILE A 120 2.53 16.56 -3.79
N ARG A 121 3.09 16.21 -2.63
CA ARG A 121 2.39 16.30 -1.34
C ARG A 121 1.92 17.72 -1.08
N THR A 122 2.79 18.71 -1.24
CA THR A 122 2.44 20.12 -1.02
C THR A 122 1.33 20.57 -1.98
N GLU A 123 1.39 20.16 -3.25
CA GLU A 123 0.32 20.42 -4.22
C GLU A 123 -1.01 19.77 -3.81
N ALA A 124 -0.97 18.50 -3.41
CA ALA A 124 -2.15 17.73 -3.02
C ALA A 124 -2.80 18.29 -1.76
N GLU A 125 -2.01 18.71 -0.76
CA GLU A 125 -2.46 19.38 0.45
C GLU A 125 -3.18 20.69 0.11
N LYS A 126 -2.60 21.52 -0.75
CA LYS A 126 -3.24 22.75 -1.22
C LYS A 126 -4.56 22.45 -1.95
N ALA A 127 -4.57 21.43 -2.81
CA ALA A 127 -5.77 21.04 -3.55
C ALA A 127 -6.90 20.55 -2.63
N LEU A 128 -6.57 19.85 -1.54
CA LEU A 128 -7.55 19.49 -0.51
C LEU A 128 -8.21 20.73 0.09
N LEU A 129 -7.40 21.69 0.55
CA LEU A 129 -7.89 22.94 1.14
C LEU A 129 -8.77 23.73 0.15
N ASP A 130 -8.30 23.86 -1.09
CA ASP A 130 -9.01 24.59 -2.15
C ASP A 130 -10.36 23.94 -2.50
N LYS A 131 -10.43 22.61 -2.47
CA LYS A 131 -11.64 21.85 -2.78
C LYS A 131 -12.64 21.86 -1.63
N LEU A 132 -12.16 21.71 -0.40
CA LEU A 132 -12.99 21.73 0.81
C LEU A 132 -13.36 23.16 1.24
N LYS A 133 -12.68 24.18 0.73
CA LYS A 133 -12.83 25.60 1.12
C LYS A 133 -12.69 25.81 2.62
N ILE A 134 -11.60 25.28 3.16
CA ILE A 134 -11.22 25.39 4.58
C ILE A 134 -9.80 25.94 4.72
N SER A 135 -9.51 26.51 5.89
CA SER A 135 -8.16 26.91 6.30
C SER A 135 -7.29 25.70 6.67
N GLN A 136 -5.98 25.92 6.72
CA GLN A 136 -5.02 24.95 7.26
C GLN A 136 -5.39 24.52 8.69
N GLN A 137 -5.78 25.47 9.53
CA GLN A 137 -6.14 25.20 10.93
C GLN A 137 -7.37 24.31 11.05
N GLU A 138 -8.40 24.55 10.23
CA GLU A 138 -9.59 23.69 10.16
C GLU A 138 -9.24 22.28 9.66
N ALA A 139 -8.37 22.17 8.65
CA ALA A 139 -7.94 20.89 8.12
C ALA A 139 -7.20 20.03 9.15
N CYS A 140 -6.54 20.64 10.13
CA CYS A 140 -5.91 19.91 11.25
C CYS A 140 -6.90 19.25 12.21
N TYR A 141 -8.20 19.59 12.16
CA TYR A 141 -9.25 18.87 12.90
C TYR A 141 -9.86 17.72 12.08
N LEU A 142 -9.50 17.59 10.81
CA LEU A 142 -9.93 16.49 9.95
C LEU A 142 -8.95 15.33 10.04
N LYS A 143 -9.47 14.10 9.92
CA LYS A 143 -8.63 12.91 9.82
C LYS A 143 -8.11 12.81 8.39
N VAL A 144 -6.88 13.26 8.14
CA VAL A 144 -6.25 13.21 6.81
C VAL A 144 -5.02 12.31 6.83
N ASN A 145 -5.05 11.29 5.97
CA ASN A 145 -3.95 10.37 5.77
C ASN A 145 -3.25 10.69 4.44
N ILE A 146 -1.92 10.83 4.45
CA ILE A 146 -1.12 11.00 3.23
C ILE A 146 -0.17 9.82 3.11
N THR A 147 -0.25 9.11 1.99
CA THR A 147 0.61 7.95 1.72
C THR A 147 0.98 7.86 0.25
N THR A 148 1.78 6.86 -0.10
CA THR A 148 2.27 6.63 -1.46
C THR A 148 2.55 5.13 -1.66
N PRO A 149 2.25 4.58 -2.84
CA PRO A 149 2.60 3.21 -3.15
C PRO A 149 4.11 3.08 -3.39
N SER A 150 4.65 1.88 -3.09
CA SER A 150 6.09 1.62 -3.21
C SER A 150 6.64 1.77 -4.63
N TYR A 151 5.81 1.63 -5.67
CA TYR A 151 6.25 1.82 -7.05
C TYR A 151 6.52 3.30 -7.37
N ALA A 152 5.85 4.22 -6.68
CA ALA A 152 5.97 5.66 -6.92
C ALA A 152 7.08 6.26 -6.07
N ASN A 153 7.06 6.02 -4.75
CA ASN A 153 8.05 6.58 -3.82
C ASN A 153 8.43 5.52 -2.77
N PRO A 154 9.39 4.63 -3.05
CA PRO A 154 9.71 3.48 -2.18
C PRO A 154 10.20 3.88 -0.79
N GLU A 155 10.97 4.97 -0.69
CA GLU A 155 11.49 5.49 0.60
C GLU A 155 10.37 6.01 1.52
N TYR A 156 9.26 6.43 0.90
CA TYR A 156 8.14 7.03 1.60
C TYR A 156 7.00 6.05 1.89
N ALA A 157 6.98 4.89 1.23
CA ALA A 157 5.89 3.93 1.30
C ALA A 157 5.69 3.30 2.70
N GLY A 158 4.46 2.87 2.98
CA GLY A 158 4.10 2.19 4.24
C GLY A 158 3.98 3.11 5.45
N LYS A 159 4.08 4.43 5.26
CA LYS A 159 3.91 5.45 6.30
C LYS A 159 2.73 6.35 5.99
N ASN A 160 2.20 6.96 7.05
CA ASN A 160 1.26 8.07 6.98
C ASN A 160 1.99 9.35 7.40
N TYR A 161 1.96 10.37 6.54
CA TYR A 161 2.69 11.61 6.77
C TYR A 161 1.86 12.72 7.41
N GLY A 162 0.53 12.58 7.49
CA GLY A 162 -0.37 13.65 7.88
C GLY A 162 -0.24 14.90 7.01
N LEU A 163 -0.93 15.98 7.37
CA LEU A 163 -0.77 17.29 6.70
C LEU A 163 0.50 17.99 7.19
N SER A 164 1.34 18.48 6.28
CA SER A 164 2.66 19.05 6.59
C SER A 164 2.62 20.26 7.53
N PHE A 165 1.52 21.02 7.47
CA PHE A 165 1.31 22.24 8.25
C PHE A 165 0.61 22.00 9.59
N CYS A 166 0.20 20.77 9.89
CA CYS A 166 -0.33 20.44 11.19
C CYS A 166 0.83 20.01 12.08
N GLU A 167 1.04 20.72 13.19
CA GLU A 167 1.88 20.21 14.28
C GLU A 167 1.39 18.80 14.62
N ASN A 168 2.30 17.85 14.89
CA ASN A 168 2.03 16.44 15.18
C ASN A 168 1.03 16.24 16.34
N LYS A 169 -0.23 16.58 16.14
CA LYS A 169 -1.36 16.21 16.96
C LYS A 169 -1.78 14.87 16.42
N ASN A 170 -0.99 13.87 16.78
CA ASN A 170 -1.43 12.49 16.77
C ASN A 170 -2.53 12.39 17.86
N PRO A 171 -3.83 12.26 17.53
CA PRO A 171 -4.75 11.69 18.50
C PRO A 171 -4.36 10.24 18.79
#